data_AF-A0AAJ0HGN5-F1
#
_entry.id   AF-A0AAJ0HGN5-F1
#
_cell.length_a   1.000
_cell.length_b   1.000
_cell.length_c   1.000
_cell.angle_alpha   90.00
_cell.angle_beta   90.00
_cell.angle_gamma   90.00
#
_symmetry.space_group_name_H-M   'P 1'
#
loop_
_entity.id
_entity.type
_entity.pdbx_description
1 polymer ?
#
loop_
_entity_poly.entity_id
_entity_poly.type
_entity_poly.pdbx_seq_one_letter_code
_entity_poly.pdbx_strand_id
1 'polypeptide(L)'
;MRPQSKRSNIEPSSAAPKASAQLRPMGAAQKRKYLVISDEDYEDTQDGQDDDSSSYGSGGGDESSDSSGPQSSGEERGAAGKAPPRKHPLQKTARKTEIPKRMKKTLDNLADKIPGEINKAAAWIQANRAPVKGMEEIRSKIAPRLPLSDHWTAADARRVEKAWKKSPNRERYLQVPKNMEVLRLYKTSLRLMRCLPDDILSEDLFLKYNDSQNRLFKVSKPNSPGVTTTKQSKIWTPGFCNELSELLLHPMWKYSCLRLATALQYTVISVTDDRRPWRTTGTPGWDPFPRLLQDASRDEQQGRPLAEIRQALAERSAREDPCLEQESDWNNLFSMIELEARRLRKKETKPSKPADGLLYVVHLKHLKVLRRALDSMSYMGYKMFTQTIEVGRGVGDRRSTKDYPLVGDFRELRDYVMIRTLEKLRGASRFSAQTQGVELGNSGFSAGLRG
;
A
#
# COMPACT_ATOMS: atom_id res chain seq x y z
N MET A 1 -51.32 36.31 7.64
CA MET A 1 -51.59 35.43 8.80
C MET A 1 -50.29 34.76 9.21
N ARG A 2 -49.71 35.17 10.35
CA ARG A 2 -48.49 34.59 10.96
C ARG A 2 -48.91 33.89 12.26
N PRO A 3 -48.43 32.67 12.57
CA PRO A 3 -48.63 32.11 13.88
C PRO A 3 -47.51 32.54 14.83
N GLN A 4 -47.91 33.06 15.99
CA GLN A 4 -47.05 33.32 17.14
C GLN A 4 -46.80 32.00 17.90
N SER A 5 -45.53 31.68 18.16
CA SER A 5 -45.15 30.58 19.07
C SER A 5 -44.56 31.19 20.35
N LYS A 6 -45.19 30.83 21.47
CA LYS A 6 -44.90 31.29 22.83
C LYS A 6 -43.63 30.61 23.36
N ARG A 7 -42.71 31.42 23.89
CA ARG A 7 -41.58 30.97 24.71
C ARG A 7 -42.07 30.70 26.14
N SER A 8 -41.79 29.51 26.66
CA SER A 8 -41.88 29.20 28.09
C SER A 8 -40.47 29.14 28.69
N ASN A 9 -40.20 30.06 29.61
CA ASN A 9 -39.05 30.05 30.52
C ASN A 9 -39.23 28.95 31.56
N ILE A 10 -38.22 28.09 31.73
CA ILE A 10 -38.06 27.24 32.92
C ILE A 10 -36.57 27.19 33.28
N GLU A 11 -36.24 27.78 34.42
CA GLU A 11 -35.11 27.52 35.32
C GLU A 11 -35.61 27.94 36.73
N PRO A 12 -35.00 27.57 37.87
CA PRO A 12 -33.80 26.75 38.12
C PRO A 12 -33.97 25.69 39.26
N SER A 13 -33.01 24.77 39.45
CA SER A 13 -32.75 24.07 40.73
C SER A 13 -31.44 23.27 40.62
N SER A 14 -30.32 23.71 41.21
CA SER A 14 -29.87 23.53 42.60
C SER A 14 -29.01 22.27 42.83
N ALA A 15 -27.83 22.52 43.40
CA ALA A 15 -26.95 21.63 44.19
C ALA A 15 -26.13 20.54 43.48
N ALA A 16 -24.82 20.78 43.37
CA ALA A 16 -23.79 19.75 43.25
C ALA A 16 -22.73 19.93 44.36
N PRO A 17 -22.33 18.87 45.09
CA PRO A 17 -21.36 18.98 46.17
C PRO A 17 -19.91 18.91 45.65
N LYS A 18 -19.05 19.74 46.26
CA LYS A 18 -17.60 19.73 46.11
C LYS A 18 -17.01 18.53 46.85
N ALA A 19 -16.28 17.67 46.13
CA ALA A 19 -15.41 16.66 46.72
C ALA A 19 -13.95 16.98 46.38
N SER A 20 -13.23 17.44 47.40
CA SER A 20 -11.78 17.67 47.40
C SER A 20 -11.06 16.32 47.51
N ALA A 21 -10.26 15.95 46.50
CA ALA A 21 -9.35 14.81 46.57
C ALA A 21 -7.90 15.31 46.56
N GLN A 22 -7.24 15.14 47.70
CA GLN A 22 -5.81 15.36 47.92
C GLN A 22 -4.99 14.39 47.05
N LEU A 23 -4.13 14.92 46.19
CA LEU A 23 -3.09 14.16 45.49
C LEU A 23 -1.85 14.06 46.38
N ARG A 24 -1.55 12.84 46.85
CA ARG A 24 -0.26 12.46 47.42
C ARG A 24 0.79 12.28 46.30
N PRO A 25 2.04 12.73 46.48
CA PRO A 25 3.12 12.41 45.56
C PRO A 25 3.69 11.02 45.91
N MET A 26 3.68 10.09 44.95
CA MET A 26 4.47 8.87 45.03
C MET A 26 5.66 8.97 44.07
N GLY A 27 6.86 8.93 44.67
CA GLY A 27 8.12 8.92 43.96
C GLY A 27 8.53 7.52 43.46
N ALA A 28 9.83 7.46 43.17
CA ALA A 28 10.62 6.32 42.68
C ALA A 28 10.63 6.11 41.16
N ALA A 29 11.50 6.89 40.51
CA ALA A 29 12.02 6.62 39.18
C ALA A 29 12.78 5.29 39.15
N GLN A 30 12.15 4.26 38.56
CA GLN A 30 12.79 2.98 38.31
C GLN A 30 13.58 3.08 37.00
N LYS A 31 14.90 3.21 37.13
CA LYS A 31 15.87 3.16 36.02
C LYS A 31 15.64 1.88 35.20
N ARG A 32 15.02 2.01 34.02
CA ARG A 32 14.97 0.94 33.02
C ARG A 32 16.35 0.85 32.37
N LYS A 33 17.04 -0.27 32.59
CA LYS A 33 18.19 -0.69 31.79
C LYS A 33 17.72 -0.81 30.35
N TYR A 34 18.19 0.08 29.48
CA TYR A 34 18.04 -0.08 28.04
C TYR A 34 18.92 -1.27 27.64
N LEU A 35 18.29 -2.25 26.99
CA LEU A 35 18.98 -3.32 26.30
C LEU A 35 19.70 -2.66 25.12
N VAL A 36 21.03 -2.60 25.19
CA VAL A 36 21.89 -2.22 24.06
C VAL A 36 21.73 -3.32 23.02
N ILE A 37 20.97 -3.03 21.96
CA ILE A 37 20.95 -3.84 20.75
C ILE A 37 22.14 -3.35 19.94
N SER A 38 23.13 -4.21 19.75
CA SER A 38 24.32 -3.94 18.94
C SER A 38 23.93 -3.55 17.51
N ASP A 39 24.49 -2.42 17.06
CA ASP A 39 24.33 -1.82 15.72
C ASP A 39 25.28 -2.44 14.68
N GLU A 40 25.48 -3.75 14.74
CA GLU A 40 26.39 -4.42 13.80
C GLU A 40 25.61 -5.10 12.65
N ASP A 41 26.07 -4.81 11.44
CA ASP A 41 25.79 -5.45 10.15
C ASP A 41 24.53 -4.99 9.40
N TYR A 42 24.59 -3.75 8.91
CA TYR A 42 23.85 -3.31 7.72
C TYR A 42 24.66 -3.63 6.45
N GLU A 43 24.74 -4.91 6.08
CA GLU A 43 25.11 -5.26 4.71
C GLU A 43 23.85 -5.25 3.83
N ASP A 44 23.84 -4.26 2.95
CA ASP A 44 22.82 -4.06 1.93
C ASP A 44 23.02 -5.14 0.86
N THR A 45 22.17 -6.17 0.89
CA THR A 45 22.08 -7.15 -0.21
C THR A 45 21.46 -6.45 -1.41
N GLN A 46 22.32 -5.79 -2.20
CA GLN A 46 22.06 -5.36 -3.56
C GLN A 46 21.93 -6.61 -4.46
N ASP A 47 20.77 -7.26 -4.40
CA ASP A 47 20.39 -8.22 -5.42
C ASP A 47 19.26 -7.61 -6.26
N GLY A 48 19.59 -7.27 -7.50
CA GLY A 48 18.65 -6.84 -8.53
C GLY A 48 18.76 -5.36 -8.94
N GLN A 49 19.96 -4.92 -9.33
CA GLN A 49 20.09 -3.81 -10.28
C GLN A 49 19.47 -4.26 -11.62
N ASP A 50 18.17 -4.00 -11.79
CA ASP A 50 17.64 -3.74 -13.13
C ASP A 50 18.14 -2.35 -13.52
N ASP A 51 19.05 -2.29 -14.47
CA ASP A 51 19.58 -1.06 -15.08
C ASP A 51 18.46 -0.23 -15.72
N ASP A 52 17.86 0.67 -14.94
CA ASP A 52 17.14 1.85 -15.45
C ASP A 52 17.80 3.11 -14.85
N SER A 53 18.98 3.44 -15.39
CA SER A 53 19.78 4.60 -15.03
C SER A 53 19.29 5.85 -15.77
N SER A 54 18.34 6.58 -15.18
CA SER A 54 18.13 8.01 -15.49
C SER A 54 18.81 8.87 -14.42
N SER A 55 20.13 8.99 -14.51
CA SER A 55 20.91 9.96 -13.72
C SER A 55 20.77 11.34 -14.35
N TYR A 56 20.05 12.25 -13.68
CA TYR A 56 20.11 13.68 -13.96
C TYR A 56 21.13 14.31 -13.03
N GLY A 57 22.28 14.68 -13.61
CA GLY A 57 23.35 15.38 -12.91
C GLY A 57 22.90 16.79 -12.51
N SER A 58 23.04 17.10 -11.22
CA SER A 58 23.08 18.47 -10.73
C SER A 58 24.48 19.02 -10.98
N GLY A 59 24.60 20.01 -11.85
CA GLY A 59 25.81 20.77 -12.05
C GLY A 59 25.97 21.85 -10.96
N GLY A 60 26.98 21.70 -10.11
CA GLY A 60 27.79 22.78 -9.57
C GLY A 60 29.21 22.50 -10.05
N GLY A 61 29.94 23.41 -10.68
CA GLY A 61 30.33 24.71 -10.16
C GLY A 61 31.84 24.62 -9.95
N ASP A 62 32.61 24.76 -11.04
CA ASP A 62 34.06 24.78 -11.04
C ASP A 62 34.56 26.21 -10.83
N GLU A 63 35.34 26.43 -9.78
CA GLU A 63 36.34 27.49 -9.70
C GLU A 63 37.68 26.87 -9.29
N SER A 64 38.59 26.83 -10.27
CA SER A 64 40.02 27.15 -10.18
C SER A 64 40.82 26.73 -8.94
N SER A 65 41.86 25.91 -9.18
CA SER A 65 43.23 26.26 -8.76
C SER A 65 44.30 25.32 -9.33
N ASP A 66 45.36 25.96 -9.80
CA ASP A 66 46.69 25.49 -10.17
C ASP A 66 47.24 24.30 -9.38
N SER A 67 48.03 23.46 -10.06
CA SER A 67 49.47 23.36 -9.75
C SER A 67 50.22 22.45 -10.72
N SER A 68 51.32 23.02 -11.17
CA SER A 68 52.44 22.51 -11.96
C SER A 68 53.29 21.48 -11.21
N GLY A 69 53.96 20.58 -11.95
CA GLY A 69 55.17 19.93 -11.47
C GLY A 69 55.58 18.63 -12.19
N PRO A 70 56.89 18.35 -12.43
CA PRO A 70 57.33 17.58 -13.58
C PRO A 70 58.08 16.26 -13.28
N GLN A 71 58.33 15.50 -14.36
CA GLN A 71 59.45 14.56 -14.58
C GLN A 71 59.65 13.36 -13.64
N SER A 72 59.63 12.16 -14.22
CA SER A 72 60.68 11.16 -13.99
C SER A 72 60.71 10.10 -15.09
N SER A 73 61.87 9.98 -15.71
CA SER A 73 62.34 8.93 -16.60
C SER A 73 62.43 7.56 -15.92
N GLY A 74 62.28 6.50 -16.70
CA GLY A 74 62.57 5.12 -16.29
C GLY A 74 62.37 4.16 -17.45
N GLU A 75 63.40 4.02 -18.28
CA GLU A 75 63.56 2.89 -19.18
C GLU A 75 63.78 1.62 -18.35
N GLU A 76 63.05 0.55 -18.65
CA GLU A 76 63.64 -0.79 -18.54
C GLU A 76 62.99 -1.77 -19.52
N ARG A 77 63.88 -2.46 -20.23
CA ARG A 77 63.61 -3.48 -21.24
C ARG A 77 63.29 -4.81 -20.56
N GLY A 78 62.40 -5.60 -21.14
CA GLY A 78 62.56 -7.05 -21.10
C GLY A 78 61.30 -7.89 -21.15
N ALA A 79 61.41 -8.96 -21.93
CA ALA A 79 60.65 -10.21 -21.90
C ALA A 79 59.35 -10.30 -22.73
N ALA A 80 59.49 -11.10 -23.78
CA ALA A 80 58.45 -11.70 -24.58
C ALA A 80 57.42 -12.45 -23.71
N GLY A 81 56.13 -12.26 -24.03
CA GLY A 81 55.07 -13.02 -23.37
C GLY A 81 53.69 -12.71 -23.92
N LYS A 82 53.21 -13.59 -24.80
CA LYS A 82 51.80 -13.90 -25.11
C LYS A 82 50.93 -12.74 -25.62
N ALA A 83 50.44 -12.91 -26.85
CA ALA A 83 49.44 -12.06 -27.47
C ALA A 83 48.22 -11.86 -26.52
N PRO A 84 47.83 -10.62 -26.22
CA PRO A 84 46.67 -10.35 -25.39
C PRO A 84 45.39 -10.70 -26.16
N PRO A 85 44.33 -11.17 -25.48
CA PRO A 85 43.03 -11.33 -26.12
C PRO A 85 42.57 -9.94 -26.60
N ARG A 86 42.27 -9.84 -27.90
CA ARG A 86 41.65 -8.67 -28.51
C ARG A 86 40.34 -8.35 -27.77
N LYS A 87 40.42 -7.48 -26.77
CA LYS A 87 39.27 -6.77 -26.23
C LYS A 87 38.88 -5.75 -27.29
N HIS A 88 37.96 -6.10 -28.19
CA HIS A 88 37.21 -5.08 -28.90
C HIS A 88 36.48 -4.25 -27.83
N PRO A 89 36.79 -2.97 -27.66
CA PRO A 89 35.94 -2.11 -26.87
C PRO A 89 34.65 -2.00 -27.67
N LEU A 90 33.63 -2.77 -27.27
CA LEU A 90 32.24 -2.48 -27.59
C LEU A 90 31.94 -1.12 -26.94
N GLN A 91 32.38 -0.05 -27.60
CA GLN A 91 31.81 1.28 -27.46
C GLN A 91 30.37 1.14 -27.93
N LYS A 92 29.50 0.67 -27.03
CA LYS A 92 28.08 0.97 -27.09
C LYS A 92 28.00 2.48 -26.90
N THR A 93 28.20 3.23 -27.97
CA THR A 93 27.73 4.60 -28.07
C THR A 93 26.23 4.46 -27.93
N ALA A 94 25.75 4.61 -26.69
CA ALA A 94 24.34 4.76 -26.40
C ALA A 94 23.91 5.93 -27.30
N ARG A 95 23.27 5.60 -28.42
CA ARG A 95 22.71 6.60 -29.33
C ARG A 95 21.81 7.43 -28.46
N LYS A 96 22.26 8.64 -28.10
CA LYS A 96 21.40 9.64 -27.50
C LYS A 96 20.28 9.79 -28.50
N THR A 97 19.13 9.18 -28.21
CA THR A 97 17.92 9.36 -28.99
C THR A 97 17.60 10.84 -28.87
N GLU A 98 18.06 11.62 -29.85
CA GLU A 98 17.81 13.05 -29.89
C GLU A 98 16.31 13.24 -29.99
N ILE A 99 15.73 13.73 -28.90
CA ILE A 99 14.32 14.10 -28.85
C ILE A 99 14.10 15.15 -29.95
N PRO A 100 13.13 14.96 -30.87
CA PRO A 100 12.88 15.91 -31.94
C PRO A 100 12.72 17.33 -31.36
N LYS A 101 13.37 18.33 -31.98
CA LYS A 101 13.38 19.72 -31.48
C LYS A 101 11.99 20.28 -31.16
N ARG A 102 10.96 19.87 -31.93
CA ARG A 102 9.55 20.22 -31.69
C ARG A 102 8.99 19.64 -30.38
N MET A 103 9.36 18.42 -30.03
CA MET A 103 8.97 17.78 -28.77
C MET A 103 9.72 18.38 -27.58
N LYS A 104 10.99 18.76 -27.76
CA LYS A 104 11.79 19.38 -26.70
C LYS A 104 11.10 20.62 -26.12
N LYS A 105 10.67 21.57 -26.98
CA LYS A 105 9.91 22.76 -26.54
C LYS A 105 8.63 22.40 -25.77
N THR A 106 7.94 21.34 -26.18
CA THR A 106 6.71 20.88 -25.50
C THR A 106 7.01 20.29 -24.13
N LEU A 107 8.09 19.52 -24.01
CA LEU A 107 8.56 18.96 -22.74
C LEU A 107 9.07 20.05 -21.80
N ASP A 108 9.82 21.03 -22.30
CA ASP A 108 10.31 22.16 -21.51
C ASP A 108 9.12 22.98 -20.97
N ASN A 109 8.14 23.30 -21.84
CA ASN A 109 6.91 23.99 -21.43
C ASN A 109 6.08 23.18 -20.40
N LEU A 110 6.13 21.84 -20.46
CA LEU A 110 5.47 20.99 -19.48
C LEU A 110 6.23 21.02 -18.15
N ALA A 111 7.55 20.89 -18.19
CA ALA A 111 8.43 20.96 -17.03
C ALA A 111 8.25 22.28 -16.26
N ASP A 112 8.13 23.40 -16.97
CA ASP A 112 7.89 24.72 -16.37
C ASP A 112 6.53 24.83 -15.68
N LYS A 113 5.52 24.07 -16.14
CA LYS A 113 4.17 24.08 -15.57
C LYS A 113 4.01 23.15 -14.37
N ILE A 114 4.81 22.08 -14.28
CA ILE A 114 4.70 21.07 -13.21
C ILE A 114 4.74 21.69 -11.80
N PRO A 115 5.67 22.59 -11.45
CA PRO A 115 5.69 23.21 -10.12
C PRO A 115 4.39 23.96 -9.78
N GLY A 116 3.80 24.64 -10.77
CA GLY A 116 2.53 25.36 -10.62
C GLY A 116 1.36 24.41 -10.34
N GLU A 117 1.26 23.32 -11.08
CA GLU A 117 0.22 22.30 -10.87
C GLU A 117 0.38 21.57 -9.53
N ILE A 118 1.63 21.30 -9.12
CA ILE A 118 1.95 20.76 -7.79
C ILE A 118 1.44 21.71 -6.68
N ASN A 119 1.68 23.01 -6.82
CA ASN A 119 1.23 24.01 -5.86
C ASN A 119 -0.31 24.08 -5.79
N LYS A 120 -0.99 24.04 -6.94
CA LYS A 120 -2.46 23.99 -7.00
C LYS A 120 -3.01 22.74 -6.33
N ALA A 121 -2.44 21.57 -6.62
CA ALA A 121 -2.82 20.31 -5.97
C ALA A 121 -2.58 20.37 -4.45
N ALA A 122 -1.51 21.05 -4.00
CA ALA A 122 -1.25 21.29 -2.58
C ALA A 122 -2.30 22.16 -1.91
N ALA A 123 -2.60 23.31 -2.52
CA ALA A 123 -3.65 24.20 -2.04
C ALA A 123 -5.01 23.48 -1.99
N TRP A 124 -5.35 22.73 -3.04
CA TRP A 124 -6.60 21.98 -3.10
C TRP A 124 -6.69 20.94 -1.98
N ILE A 125 -5.64 20.13 -1.76
CA ILE A 125 -5.63 19.12 -0.68
C ILE A 125 -5.69 19.82 0.68
N GLN A 126 -5.03 20.96 0.87
CA GLN A 126 -5.13 21.71 2.12
C GLN A 126 -6.56 22.22 2.37
N ALA A 127 -7.24 22.71 1.34
CA ALA A 127 -8.61 23.21 1.44
C ALA A 127 -9.65 22.09 1.60
N ASN A 128 -9.47 20.95 0.92
CA ASN A 128 -10.50 19.91 0.79
C ASN A 128 -10.22 18.65 1.64
N ARG A 129 -9.01 18.52 2.18
CA ARG A 129 -8.56 17.34 2.96
C ARG A 129 -7.81 17.80 4.21
N ALA A 130 -8.60 18.14 5.22
CA ALA A 130 -8.10 18.53 6.54
C ALA A 130 -7.15 17.45 7.10
N PRO A 131 -6.01 17.82 7.72
CA PRO A 131 -5.17 16.86 8.42
C PRO A 131 -5.94 16.11 9.52
N VAL A 132 -5.56 14.86 9.78
CA VAL A 132 -6.06 14.11 10.93
C VAL A 132 -5.52 14.74 12.22
N LYS A 133 -6.40 15.01 13.18
CA LYS A 133 -6.04 15.76 14.41
C LYS A 133 -5.32 14.91 15.45
N GLY A 134 -5.48 13.59 15.43
CA GLY A 134 -4.85 12.68 16.37
C GLY A 134 -5.51 11.31 16.44
N MET A 135 -5.07 10.50 17.41
CA MET A 135 -5.57 9.13 17.63
C MET A 135 -7.09 9.05 17.84
N GLU A 136 -7.68 10.04 18.51
CA GLU A 136 -9.11 10.01 18.83
C GLU A 136 -9.98 10.08 17.56
N GLU A 137 -9.58 10.88 16.57
CA GLU A 137 -10.27 10.93 15.27
C GLU A 137 -10.16 9.58 14.55
N ILE A 138 -9.01 8.91 14.67
CA ILE A 138 -8.81 7.58 14.06
C ILE A 138 -9.73 6.56 14.70
N ARG A 139 -9.80 6.53 16.03
CA ARG A 139 -10.62 5.60 16.81
C ARG A 139 -12.11 5.81 16.61
N SER A 140 -12.56 7.06 16.48
CA SER A 140 -13.98 7.39 16.41
C SER A 140 -14.54 7.42 14.99
N LYS A 141 -13.76 7.87 14.00
CA LYS A 141 -14.28 8.18 12.65
C LYS A 141 -13.65 7.38 11.52
N ILE A 142 -12.34 7.21 11.53
CA ILE A 142 -11.61 6.68 10.36
C ILE A 142 -11.57 5.17 10.37
N ALA A 143 -11.12 4.59 11.47
CA ALA A 143 -10.94 3.15 11.61
C ALA A 143 -11.35 2.69 13.00
N PRO A 144 -12.64 2.82 13.35
CA PRO A 144 -13.14 2.33 14.62
C PRO A 144 -12.87 0.84 14.79
N ARG A 145 -12.67 0.42 16.05
CA ARG A 145 -12.72 -0.99 16.42
C ARG A 145 -14.19 -1.40 16.26
N LEU A 146 -14.47 -2.18 15.22
CA LEU A 146 -15.82 -2.65 14.94
C LEU A 146 -16.30 -3.52 16.10
N PRO A 147 -17.58 -3.45 16.51
CA PRO A 147 -18.16 -4.49 17.34
C PRO A 147 -18.11 -5.79 16.54
N LEU A 148 -17.19 -6.68 16.89
CA LEU A 148 -16.89 -7.87 16.10
C LEU A 148 -18.07 -8.86 16.08
N SER A 149 -18.89 -8.86 17.12
CA SER A 149 -20.16 -9.59 17.25
C SER A 149 -20.81 -9.29 18.60
N ASP A 150 -22.07 -9.67 18.78
CA ASP A 150 -22.75 -9.68 20.09
C ASP A 150 -22.02 -10.54 21.14
N HIS A 151 -21.15 -11.44 20.68
CA HIS A 151 -20.35 -12.33 21.53
C HIS A 151 -18.94 -11.79 21.83
N TRP A 152 -18.59 -10.58 21.35
CA TRP A 152 -17.30 -9.97 21.64
C TRP A 152 -17.30 -9.29 23.01
N THR A 153 -16.65 -9.93 23.99
CA THR A 153 -16.61 -9.43 25.37
C THR A 153 -15.39 -8.58 25.67
N ALA A 154 -15.46 -7.75 26.72
CA ALA A 154 -14.29 -7.03 27.24
C ALA A 154 -13.14 -7.97 27.67
N ALA A 155 -13.46 -9.21 28.05
CA ALA A 155 -12.45 -10.22 28.36
C ALA A 155 -11.68 -10.68 27.11
N ASP A 156 -12.33 -10.73 25.94
CA ASP A 156 -11.67 -11.06 24.68
C ASP A 156 -10.75 -9.93 24.21
N ALA A 157 -11.19 -8.68 24.31
CA ALA A 157 -10.35 -7.51 24.03
C ALA A 157 -9.08 -7.51 24.90
N ARG A 158 -9.21 -7.71 26.22
CA ARG A 158 -8.06 -7.84 27.14
C ARG A 158 -7.15 -9.01 26.77
N ARG A 159 -7.71 -10.12 26.28
CA ARG A 159 -6.93 -11.29 25.86
C ARG A 159 -6.11 -11.00 24.61
N VAL A 160 -6.70 -10.32 23.62
CA VAL A 160 -5.97 -9.88 22.41
C VAL A 160 -4.86 -8.92 22.79
N GLU A 161 -5.13 -7.93 23.63
CA GLU A 161 -4.11 -6.99 24.10
C GLU A 161 -2.97 -7.67 24.87
N LYS A 162 -3.29 -8.64 25.74
CA LYS A 162 -2.30 -9.43 26.47
C LYS A 162 -1.47 -10.30 25.51
N ALA A 163 -2.10 -10.91 24.51
CA ALA A 163 -1.41 -11.69 23.49
C ALA A 163 -0.49 -10.81 22.64
N TRP A 164 -0.95 -9.63 22.25
CA TRP A 164 -0.15 -8.65 21.51
C TRP A 164 1.06 -8.16 22.30
N LYS A 165 0.86 -7.76 23.57
CA LYS A 165 1.94 -7.34 24.47
C LYS A 165 3.00 -8.42 24.68
N LYS A 166 2.61 -9.69 24.64
CA LYS A 166 3.49 -10.86 24.74
C LYS A 166 4.09 -11.30 23.40
N SER A 167 3.67 -10.71 22.28
CA SER A 167 4.14 -11.12 20.96
C SER A 167 5.64 -10.82 20.82
N PRO A 168 6.47 -11.83 20.47
CA PRO A 168 7.90 -11.61 20.28
C PRO A 168 8.19 -10.66 19.10
N ASN A 169 7.24 -10.51 18.18
CA ASN A 169 7.37 -9.65 17.03
C ASN A 169 6.90 -8.21 17.29
N ARG A 170 6.33 -7.91 18.47
CA ARG A 170 5.72 -6.61 18.76
C ARG A 170 6.70 -5.47 18.51
N GLU A 171 7.89 -5.53 19.11
CA GLU A 171 8.84 -4.42 18.99
C GLU A 171 9.23 -4.16 17.55
N ARG A 172 9.40 -5.21 16.75
CA ARG A 172 9.70 -5.10 15.32
C ARG A 172 8.59 -4.34 14.58
N TYR A 173 7.32 -4.69 14.79
CA TYR A 173 6.19 -3.94 14.18
C TYR A 173 6.08 -2.48 14.62
N LEU A 174 6.69 -2.12 15.75
CA LEU A 174 6.72 -0.79 16.32
C LEU A 174 8.02 -0.02 15.98
N GLN A 175 8.97 -0.61 15.27
CA GLN A 175 10.22 0.06 14.86
C GLN A 175 9.96 1.03 13.70
N VAL A 176 9.41 2.20 14.05
CA VAL A 176 9.16 3.34 13.16
C VAL A 176 10.43 3.96 12.59
N PRO A 177 11.47 4.26 13.39
CA PRO A 177 12.56 5.13 12.91
C PRO A 177 13.36 4.53 11.75
N LYS A 178 13.27 3.20 11.56
CA LYS A 178 13.96 2.46 10.51
C LYS A 178 13.21 2.42 9.17
N ASN A 179 11.94 2.88 9.12
CA ASN A 179 11.12 2.84 7.91
C ASN A 179 10.18 4.05 7.83
N MET A 180 10.75 5.19 7.42
CA MET A 180 10.02 6.45 7.27
C MET A 180 8.98 6.41 6.15
N GLU A 181 9.13 5.48 5.21
CA GLU A 181 8.23 5.24 4.09
C GLU A 181 6.89 4.69 4.56
N VAL A 182 6.90 3.78 5.55
CA VAL A 182 5.68 3.34 6.22
C VAL A 182 4.98 4.51 6.89
N LEU A 183 5.71 5.39 7.59
CA LEU A 183 5.12 6.56 8.22
C LEU A 183 4.47 7.49 7.18
N ARG A 184 5.16 7.74 6.06
CA ARG A 184 4.64 8.53 4.93
C ARG A 184 3.36 7.91 4.37
N LEU A 185 3.36 6.60 4.15
CA LEU A 185 2.19 5.87 3.65
C LEU A 185 0.97 6.03 4.55
N TYR A 186 1.17 5.96 5.87
CA TYR A 186 0.11 6.18 6.84
C TYR A 186 -0.45 7.60 6.78
N LYS A 187 0.42 8.62 6.73
CA LYS A 187 0.00 10.03 6.57
C LYS A 187 -0.84 10.22 5.32
N THR A 188 -0.35 9.72 4.18
CA THR A 188 -1.01 9.81 2.89
C THR A 188 -2.38 9.12 2.91
N SER A 189 -2.44 7.87 3.42
CA SER A 189 -3.68 7.09 3.50
C SER A 189 -4.72 7.78 4.38
N LEU A 190 -4.31 8.20 5.59
CA LEU A 190 -5.21 8.83 6.55
C LEU A 190 -5.75 10.17 6.05
N ARG A 191 -4.91 10.98 5.42
CA ARG A 191 -5.31 12.31 4.94
C ARG A 191 -6.21 12.24 3.71
N LEU A 192 -5.85 11.39 2.75
CA LEU A 192 -6.51 11.40 1.44
C LEU A 192 -7.65 10.42 1.36
N MET A 193 -7.42 9.19 1.81
CA MET A 193 -8.38 8.08 1.68
C MET A 193 -9.23 7.89 2.92
N ARG A 194 -8.88 8.54 4.04
CA ARG A 194 -9.55 8.39 5.34
C ARG A 194 -9.68 6.91 5.73
N CYS A 195 -8.61 6.15 5.53
CA CYS A 195 -8.51 4.76 5.95
C CYS A 195 -7.09 4.45 6.45
N LEU A 196 -6.94 3.32 7.15
CA LEU A 196 -5.62 2.77 7.41
C LEU A 196 -5.11 2.06 6.15
N PRO A 197 -3.80 2.09 5.88
CA PRO A 197 -3.28 1.32 4.75
C PRO A 197 -3.49 -0.19 4.94
N ASP A 198 -3.52 -0.69 6.18
CA ASP A 198 -3.85 -2.08 6.51
C ASP A 198 -5.29 -2.44 6.12
N ASP A 199 -6.21 -1.47 6.03
CA ASP A 199 -7.57 -1.73 5.55
C ASP A 199 -7.61 -1.96 4.03
N ILE A 200 -6.68 -1.36 3.27
CA ILE A 200 -6.55 -1.54 1.82
C ILE A 200 -6.04 -2.95 1.51
N LEU A 201 -5.08 -3.43 2.30
CA LEU A 201 -4.49 -4.77 2.18
C LEU A 201 -5.03 -5.71 3.25
N SER A 202 -6.36 -5.73 3.40
CA SER A 202 -7.04 -6.55 4.39
C SER A 202 -7.65 -7.80 3.78
N GLU A 203 -7.80 -8.84 4.62
CA GLU A 203 -8.49 -10.07 4.25
C GLU A 203 -9.98 -9.82 3.93
N ASP A 204 -10.58 -8.77 4.53
CA ASP A 204 -11.93 -8.31 4.22
C ASP A 204 -12.07 -7.88 2.74
N LEU A 205 -10.97 -7.42 2.14
CA LEU A 205 -10.87 -7.08 0.72
C LEU A 205 -10.17 -8.18 -0.09
N PHE A 206 -10.09 -9.40 0.43
CA PHE A 206 -9.37 -10.51 -0.19
C PHE A 206 -7.93 -10.18 -0.60
N LEU A 207 -7.26 -9.22 0.05
CA LEU A 207 -5.90 -8.80 -0.27
C LEU A 207 -4.98 -9.08 0.90
N LYS A 208 -3.74 -9.49 0.60
CA LYS A 208 -2.71 -9.70 1.61
C LYS A 208 -1.37 -9.26 1.06
N TYR A 209 -0.59 -8.55 1.86
CA TYR A 209 0.79 -8.23 1.51
C TYR A 209 1.66 -9.49 1.41
N ASN A 210 2.45 -9.61 0.35
CA ASN A 210 3.42 -10.68 0.23
C ASN A 210 4.65 -10.42 1.13
N ASP A 211 4.76 -11.18 2.22
CA ASP A 211 5.94 -11.14 3.07
C ASP A 211 7.04 -12.11 2.64
N SER A 212 6.85 -12.98 1.64
CA SER A 212 7.83 -14.04 1.29
C SER A 212 9.19 -13.53 0.79
N GLN A 213 9.25 -12.29 0.29
CA GLN A 213 10.49 -11.67 -0.20
C GLN A 213 11.14 -10.73 0.82
N ASN A 214 10.55 -10.60 2.01
CA ASN A 214 11.11 -9.77 3.06
C ASN A 214 12.44 -10.33 3.63
N ARG A 215 13.19 -9.47 4.32
CA ARG A 215 14.39 -9.91 5.05
C ARG A 215 14.02 -10.89 6.17
N LEU A 216 14.74 -12.01 6.20
CA LEU A 216 14.72 -12.97 7.29
C LEU A 216 15.38 -12.36 8.54
N PHE A 217 14.98 -12.80 9.73
CA PHE A 217 15.58 -12.34 10.98
C PHE A 217 15.61 -13.41 12.07
N LYS A 218 16.64 -13.37 12.90
CA LYS A 218 16.81 -14.30 14.02
C LYS A 218 15.95 -13.84 15.22
N VAL A 219 15.18 -14.76 15.77
CA VAL A 219 14.37 -14.59 16.99
C VAL A 219 14.82 -15.63 18.00
N SER A 220 15.33 -15.17 19.13
CA SER A 220 15.68 -16.03 20.27
C SER A 220 14.44 -16.74 20.80
N LYS A 221 14.51 -18.06 21.00
CA LYS A 221 13.43 -18.80 21.64
C LYS A 221 13.35 -18.39 23.12
N PRO A 222 12.15 -18.10 23.67
CA PRO A 222 12.00 -17.65 25.06
C PRO A 222 12.58 -18.64 26.09
N ASN A 223 12.53 -19.94 25.78
CA ASN A 223 12.86 -21.01 26.73
C ASN A 223 14.17 -21.74 26.38
N SER A 224 14.96 -21.23 25.44
CA SER A 224 16.17 -21.90 24.99
C SER A 224 17.25 -20.85 24.66
N PRO A 225 17.96 -20.33 25.68
CA PRO A 225 19.06 -19.40 25.47
C PRO A 225 20.08 -20.01 24.50
N GLY A 226 20.51 -19.25 23.51
CA GLY A 226 21.40 -19.71 22.43
C GLY A 226 20.69 -20.27 21.19
N VAL A 227 19.42 -20.68 21.29
CA VAL A 227 18.66 -21.18 20.12
C VAL A 227 17.90 -20.04 19.47
N THR A 228 18.34 -19.66 18.28
CA THR A 228 17.65 -18.68 17.43
C THR A 228 16.84 -19.38 16.34
N THR A 229 15.68 -18.81 16.02
CA THR A 229 14.86 -19.23 14.88
C THR A 229 14.82 -18.12 13.87
N THR A 230 15.05 -18.43 12.60
CA THR A 230 14.90 -17.46 11.53
C THR A 230 13.42 -17.33 11.18
N LYS A 231 12.89 -16.10 11.21
CA LYS A 231 11.51 -15.78 10.84
C LYS A 231 11.49 -14.76 9.72
N GLN A 232 10.45 -14.83 8.90
CA GLN A 232 10.21 -13.85 7.85
C GLN A 232 9.66 -12.55 8.46
N SER A 233 10.24 -11.41 8.11
CA SER A 233 9.69 -10.11 8.52
C SER A 233 8.32 -9.93 7.91
N LYS A 234 7.36 -9.45 8.70
CA LYS A 234 6.00 -9.12 8.22
C LYS A 234 5.80 -7.64 7.94
N ILE A 235 6.86 -6.85 8.09
CA ILE A 235 6.87 -5.41 7.82
C ILE A 235 6.94 -5.18 6.32
N TRP A 236 6.19 -4.22 5.81
CA TRP A 236 6.24 -3.83 4.41
C TRP A 236 7.59 -3.21 4.07
N THR A 237 8.16 -3.59 2.94
CA THR A 237 9.42 -3.00 2.49
C THR A 237 9.26 -1.51 2.17
N PRO A 238 10.32 -0.69 2.30
CA PRO A 238 10.29 0.71 1.92
C PRO A 238 9.82 0.92 0.47
N GLY A 239 10.31 0.09 -0.46
CA GLY A 239 9.88 0.13 -1.87
C GLY A 239 8.39 -0.12 -2.06
N PHE A 240 7.82 -1.09 -1.32
CA PHE A 240 6.38 -1.33 -1.34
C PHE A 240 5.60 -0.13 -0.79
N CYS A 241 6.07 0.47 0.30
CA CYS A 241 5.41 1.61 0.91
C CYS A 241 5.43 2.85 0.03
N ASN A 242 6.54 3.10 -0.67
CA ASN A 242 6.65 4.21 -1.61
C ASN A 242 5.71 4.02 -2.81
N GLU A 243 5.74 2.87 -3.47
CA GLU A 243 4.85 2.61 -4.62
C GLU A 243 3.37 2.68 -4.22
N LEU A 244 2.99 2.13 -3.06
CA LEU A 244 1.62 2.24 -2.59
C LEU A 244 1.25 3.68 -2.24
N SER A 245 2.17 4.46 -1.66
CA SER A 245 1.94 5.88 -1.35
C SER A 245 1.69 6.70 -2.61
N GLU A 246 2.44 6.45 -3.68
CA GLU A 246 2.25 7.08 -4.98
C GLU A 246 0.88 6.73 -5.56
N LEU A 247 0.51 5.45 -5.54
CA LEU A 247 -0.78 5.00 -6.03
C LEU A 247 -1.95 5.68 -5.30
N LEU A 248 -1.91 5.86 -3.98
CA LEU A 248 -2.99 6.50 -3.21
C LEU A 248 -3.34 7.91 -3.69
N LEU A 249 -2.40 8.60 -4.34
CA LEU A 249 -2.58 9.96 -4.83
C LEU A 249 -3.36 10.04 -6.14
N HIS A 250 -3.53 8.91 -6.82
CA HIS A 250 -4.12 8.92 -8.15
C HIS A 250 -5.62 9.27 -8.10
N PRO A 251 -6.07 10.25 -8.90
CA PRO A 251 -7.44 10.77 -8.82
C PRO A 251 -8.52 9.76 -9.22
N MET A 252 -8.17 8.72 -10.00
CA MET A 252 -9.10 7.64 -10.38
C MET A 252 -9.81 6.99 -9.18
N TRP A 253 -9.14 6.97 -8.02
CA TRP A 253 -9.71 6.37 -6.82
C TRP A 253 -10.82 7.18 -6.20
N LYS A 254 -10.99 8.46 -6.57
CA LYS A 254 -11.98 9.37 -5.96
C LYS A 254 -11.99 9.25 -4.44
N TYR A 255 -10.81 9.08 -3.83
CA TYR A 255 -10.59 8.92 -2.38
C TYR A 255 -11.20 7.66 -1.74
N SER A 256 -11.53 6.64 -2.54
CA SER A 256 -12.12 5.38 -2.07
C SER A 256 -11.08 4.27 -2.02
N CYS A 257 -10.85 3.72 -0.82
CA CYS A 257 -9.94 2.59 -0.62
C CYS A 257 -10.42 1.34 -1.38
N LEU A 258 -11.74 1.14 -1.48
CA LEU A 258 -12.35 0.04 -2.22
C LEU A 258 -11.97 0.09 -3.69
N ARG A 259 -11.94 1.27 -4.32
CA ARG A 259 -11.50 1.43 -5.70
C ARG A 259 -10.06 0.94 -5.89
N LEU A 260 -9.12 1.44 -5.08
CA LEU A 260 -7.74 0.99 -5.16
C LEU A 260 -7.62 -0.52 -4.91
N ALA A 261 -8.35 -1.07 -3.94
CA ALA A 261 -8.35 -2.51 -3.67
C ALA A 261 -8.88 -3.33 -4.86
N THR A 262 -9.99 -2.92 -5.49
CA THR A 262 -10.52 -3.58 -6.70
C THR A 262 -9.48 -3.58 -7.83
N ALA A 263 -8.80 -2.45 -8.07
CA ALA A 263 -7.73 -2.36 -9.06
C ALA A 263 -6.54 -3.27 -8.73
N LEU A 264 -6.16 -3.35 -7.45
CA LEU A 264 -5.11 -4.25 -6.98
C LEU A 264 -5.49 -5.73 -7.16
N GLN A 265 -6.71 -6.11 -6.81
CA GLN A 265 -7.23 -7.48 -7.06
C GLN A 265 -7.12 -7.83 -8.54
N TYR A 266 -7.63 -6.97 -9.42
CA TYR A 266 -7.58 -7.18 -10.87
C TYR A 266 -6.15 -7.30 -11.39
N THR A 267 -5.24 -6.48 -10.83
CA THR A 267 -3.82 -6.51 -11.17
C THR A 267 -3.18 -7.84 -10.77
N VAL A 268 -3.44 -8.33 -9.56
CA VAL A 268 -2.94 -9.64 -9.11
C VAL A 268 -3.46 -10.73 -10.04
N ILE A 269 -4.77 -10.77 -10.29
CA ILE A 269 -5.43 -11.75 -11.17
C ILE A 269 -4.80 -11.77 -12.56
N SER A 270 -4.61 -10.60 -13.16
CA SER A 270 -4.06 -10.45 -14.52
C SER A 270 -2.59 -10.88 -14.61
N VAL A 271 -1.80 -10.62 -13.55
CA VAL A 271 -0.38 -10.99 -13.50
C VAL A 271 -0.22 -12.49 -13.25
N THR A 272 -1.02 -13.09 -12.36
CA THR A 272 -0.91 -14.50 -11.99
C THR A 272 -1.71 -15.44 -12.89
N ASP A 273 -2.48 -14.92 -13.85
CA ASP A 273 -3.47 -15.69 -14.63
C ASP A 273 -4.45 -16.45 -13.72
N ASP A 274 -4.93 -15.79 -12.67
CA ASP A 274 -5.88 -16.41 -11.75
C ASP A 274 -7.25 -16.59 -12.43
N ARG A 275 -7.71 -17.83 -12.53
CA ARG A 275 -8.96 -18.21 -13.23
C ARG A 275 -10.12 -18.52 -12.29
N ARG A 276 -9.94 -18.24 -11.00
CA ARG A 276 -11.02 -18.38 -10.02
C ARG A 276 -12.07 -17.29 -10.23
N PRO A 277 -13.36 -17.55 -9.90
CA PRO A 277 -14.38 -16.51 -9.91
C PRO A 277 -13.94 -15.28 -9.12
N TRP A 278 -14.08 -14.09 -9.71
CA TRP A 278 -13.54 -12.89 -9.11
C TRP A 278 -14.35 -12.47 -7.89
N ARG A 279 -13.68 -12.42 -6.74
CA ARG A 279 -14.27 -11.99 -5.47
C ARG A 279 -13.82 -10.57 -5.17
N THR A 280 -14.79 -9.69 -5.03
CA THR A 280 -14.61 -8.34 -4.53
C THR A 280 -15.68 -8.06 -3.49
N THR A 281 -15.32 -7.31 -2.44
CA THR A 281 -16.22 -6.89 -1.37
C THR A 281 -16.61 -5.44 -1.60
N GLY A 282 -17.91 -5.24 -1.81
CA GLY A 282 -18.48 -3.93 -2.10
C GLY A 282 -18.26 -3.50 -3.55
N THR A 283 -19.20 -2.72 -4.06
CA THR A 283 -19.10 -2.13 -5.39
C THR A 283 -18.40 -0.77 -5.27
N PRO A 284 -17.35 -0.49 -6.06
CA PRO A 284 -16.63 0.79 -6.05
C PRO A 284 -17.47 2.00 -6.55
N GLY A 285 -18.53 2.36 -5.83
CA GLY A 285 -19.39 3.51 -6.12
C GLY A 285 -20.17 3.40 -7.43
N TRP A 286 -20.23 4.52 -8.16
CA TRP A 286 -21.19 4.82 -9.23
C TRP A 286 -20.98 4.07 -10.56
N ASP A 287 -19.82 3.41 -10.76
CA ASP A 287 -19.55 2.71 -12.01
C ASP A 287 -19.98 1.24 -11.88
N PRO A 288 -20.95 0.76 -12.70
CA PRO A 288 -21.44 -0.60 -12.64
C PRO A 288 -20.44 -1.63 -13.21
N PHE A 289 -19.43 -1.22 -13.97
CA PHE A 289 -18.58 -2.12 -14.75
C PHE A 289 -17.84 -3.17 -13.91
N PRO A 290 -17.14 -2.84 -12.79
CA PRO A 290 -16.52 -3.87 -11.96
C PRO A 290 -17.52 -4.86 -11.36
N ARG A 291 -18.76 -4.42 -11.10
CA ARG A 291 -19.84 -5.29 -10.60
C ARG A 291 -20.31 -6.25 -11.68
N LEU A 292 -20.61 -5.74 -12.88
CA LEU A 292 -21.02 -6.55 -14.03
C LEU A 292 -19.96 -7.59 -14.37
N LEU A 293 -18.68 -7.21 -14.32
CA LEU A 293 -17.57 -8.12 -14.54
C LEU A 293 -17.46 -9.17 -13.43
N GLN A 294 -17.68 -8.79 -12.18
CA GLN A 294 -17.76 -9.75 -11.07
C GLN A 294 -18.90 -10.75 -11.28
N ASP A 295 -20.10 -10.28 -11.62
CA ASP A 295 -21.28 -11.12 -11.82
C ASP A 295 -21.05 -12.09 -13.00
N ALA A 296 -20.56 -11.58 -14.14
CA ALA A 296 -20.18 -12.40 -15.29
C ALA A 296 -19.10 -13.45 -14.94
N SER A 297 -18.13 -13.12 -14.08
CA SER A 297 -17.11 -14.06 -13.64
C SER A 297 -17.62 -15.19 -12.72
N ARG A 298 -18.80 -15.01 -12.13
CA ARG A 298 -19.47 -16.05 -11.31
C ARG A 298 -20.35 -16.95 -12.16
N ASP A 299 -21.02 -16.37 -13.15
CA ASP A 299 -21.94 -17.08 -14.04
C ASP A 299 -21.20 -17.96 -15.04
N GLU A 300 -20.04 -17.51 -15.52
CA GLU A 300 -19.22 -18.30 -16.42
C GLU A 300 -18.51 -19.45 -15.67
N GLN A 301 -18.61 -20.67 -16.22
CA GLN A 301 -17.98 -21.85 -15.66
C GLN A 301 -16.46 -21.63 -15.47
N GLN A 302 -15.94 -22.14 -14.35
CA GLN A 302 -14.55 -21.97 -13.92
C GLN A 302 -13.55 -22.24 -15.06
N GLY A 303 -12.58 -21.34 -15.26
CA GLY A 303 -11.42 -21.61 -16.11
C GLY A 303 -11.13 -20.58 -17.20
N ARG A 304 -12.07 -19.68 -17.51
CA ARG A 304 -11.81 -18.55 -18.43
C ARG A 304 -10.99 -17.45 -17.76
N PRO A 305 -9.96 -16.88 -18.42
CA PRO A 305 -9.25 -15.71 -17.92
C PRO A 305 -10.18 -14.51 -17.78
N LEU A 306 -10.10 -13.80 -16.65
CA LEU A 306 -10.96 -12.64 -16.37
C LEU A 306 -10.88 -11.55 -17.45
N ALA A 307 -9.74 -11.42 -18.12
CA ALA A 307 -9.53 -10.51 -19.25
C ALA A 307 -10.43 -10.82 -20.45
N GLU A 308 -10.70 -12.10 -20.73
CA GLU A 308 -11.60 -12.52 -21.81
C GLU A 308 -13.06 -12.25 -21.44
N ILE A 309 -13.43 -12.46 -20.18
CA ILE A 309 -14.76 -12.14 -19.66
C ILE A 309 -15.01 -10.63 -19.78
N ARG A 310 -14.02 -9.81 -19.40
CA ARG A 310 -14.07 -8.35 -19.56
C ARG A 310 -14.25 -7.96 -21.02
N GLN A 311 -13.47 -8.54 -21.93
CA GLN A 311 -13.57 -8.23 -23.36
C GLN A 311 -14.96 -8.59 -23.91
N ALA A 312 -15.50 -9.77 -23.58
CA ALA A 312 -16.84 -10.16 -23.99
C ALA A 312 -17.93 -9.26 -23.41
N LEU A 313 -17.76 -8.79 -22.16
CA LEU A 313 -18.67 -7.85 -21.51
C LEU A 313 -18.61 -6.46 -22.20
N ALA A 314 -17.42 -5.98 -22.53
CA ALA A 314 -17.24 -4.75 -23.31
C ALA A 314 -17.96 -4.89 -24.65
N GLU A 315 -17.62 -5.91 -25.45
CA GLU A 315 -18.22 -6.15 -26.78
C GLU A 315 -19.75 -6.29 -26.73
N ARG A 316 -20.32 -6.82 -25.65
CA ARG A 316 -21.78 -6.83 -25.44
C ARG A 316 -22.33 -5.43 -25.18
N SER A 317 -21.68 -4.68 -24.28
CA SER A 317 -22.04 -3.30 -23.96
C SER A 317 -21.97 -2.41 -25.21
N ALA A 318 -20.98 -2.62 -26.09
CA ALA A 318 -20.85 -1.96 -27.39
C ALA A 318 -22.10 -2.05 -28.25
N ARG A 319 -22.71 -3.24 -28.27
CA ARG A 319 -23.83 -3.60 -29.14
C ARG A 319 -25.14 -3.09 -28.59
N GLU A 320 -25.29 -3.11 -27.26
CA GLU A 320 -26.49 -2.67 -26.57
C GLU A 320 -26.56 -1.13 -26.51
N ASP A 321 -25.44 -0.47 -26.22
CA ASP A 321 -25.34 0.98 -26.17
C ASP A 321 -23.93 1.47 -26.55
N PRO A 322 -23.71 1.84 -27.82
CA PRO A 322 -22.41 2.32 -28.31
C PRO A 322 -21.88 3.56 -27.56
N CYS A 323 -22.75 4.32 -26.88
CA CYS A 323 -22.34 5.49 -26.12
C CYS A 323 -21.78 5.13 -24.74
N LEU A 324 -22.14 3.99 -24.15
CA LEU A 324 -21.66 3.54 -22.83
C LEU A 324 -20.25 2.96 -22.87
N GLU A 325 -19.84 2.39 -24.00
CA GLU A 325 -18.57 1.67 -24.11
C GLU A 325 -17.33 2.59 -24.08
N GLN A 326 -17.46 3.82 -24.57
CA GLN A 326 -16.35 4.78 -24.65
C GLN A 326 -15.98 5.43 -23.31
N GLU A 327 -16.79 5.26 -22.26
CA GLU A 327 -16.70 6.12 -21.07
C GLU A 327 -16.26 5.45 -19.76
N SER A 328 -16.20 4.11 -19.67
CA SER A 328 -15.79 3.49 -18.39
C SER A 328 -14.27 3.57 -18.19
N ASP A 329 -13.85 4.47 -17.30
CA ASP A 329 -12.48 4.55 -16.78
C ASP A 329 -11.96 3.18 -16.30
N TRP A 330 -12.85 2.34 -15.74
CA TRP A 330 -12.51 1.00 -15.27
C TRP A 330 -12.17 0.03 -16.39
N ASN A 331 -12.97 0.01 -17.46
CA ASN A 331 -12.68 -0.84 -18.62
C ASN A 331 -11.32 -0.46 -19.24
N ASN A 332 -11.05 0.84 -19.36
CA ASN A 332 -9.77 1.36 -19.84
C ASN A 332 -8.61 0.97 -18.92
N LEU A 333 -8.73 1.17 -17.60
CA LEU A 333 -7.70 0.76 -16.66
C LEU A 333 -7.43 -0.74 -16.72
N PHE A 334 -8.46 -1.58 -16.73
CA PHE A 334 -8.30 -3.03 -16.76
C PHE A 334 -7.63 -3.50 -18.05
N SER A 335 -7.96 -2.91 -19.19
CA SER A 335 -7.27 -3.17 -20.46
C SER A 335 -5.78 -2.82 -20.39
N MET A 336 -5.43 -1.67 -19.78
CA MET A 336 -4.03 -1.27 -19.59
C MET A 336 -3.28 -2.17 -18.59
N ILE A 337 -3.94 -2.63 -17.53
CA ILE A 337 -3.39 -3.62 -16.60
C ILE A 337 -3.09 -4.92 -17.33
N GLU A 338 -4.00 -5.41 -18.19
CA GLU A 338 -3.79 -6.63 -18.98
C GLU A 338 -2.62 -6.51 -19.95
N LEU A 339 -2.46 -5.34 -20.57
CA LEU A 339 -1.33 -5.05 -21.45
C LEU A 339 0.00 -5.12 -20.68
N GLU A 340 0.09 -4.45 -19.52
CA GLU A 340 1.29 -4.46 -18.68
C GLU A 340 1.56 -5.84 -18.06
N ALA A 341 0.52 -6.55 -17.63
CA ALA A 341 0.63 -7.91 -17.11
C ALA A 341 1.15 -8.88 -18.17
N ARG A 342 0.72 -8.75 -19.45
CA ARG A 342 1.27 -9.54 -20.56
C ARG A 342 2.76 -9.26 -20.79
N ARG A 343 3.20 -7.99 -20.67
CA ARG A 343 4.63 -7.62 -20.77
C ARG A 343 5.45 -8.27 -19.67
N LEU A 344 4.91 -8.33 -18.44
CA LEU A 344 5.56 -8.97 -17.31
C LEU A 344 5.62 -10.50 -17.49
N ARG A 345 4.50 -11.14 -17.87
CA ARG A 345 4.43 -12.60 -18.07
C ARG A 345 5.38 -13.10 -19.16
N LYS A 346 5.61 -12.34 -20.24
CA LYS A 346 6.61 -12.70 -21.26
C LYS A 346 8.03 -12.85 -20.70
N LYS A 347 8.33 -12.23 -19.57
CA LYS A 347 9.63 -12.35 -18.88
C LYS A 347 9.65 -13.52 -17.89
N GLU A 348 8.50 -13.97 -17.41
CA GLU A 348 8.39 -15.04 -16.42
C GLU A 348 8.13 -16.39 -17.12
N THR A 349 9.02 -17.37 -16.95
CA THR A 349 8.95 -18.65 -17.67
C THR A 349 7.89 -19.62 -17.13
N LYS A 350 7.25 -19.33 -15.99
CA LYS A 350 6.23 -20.21 -15.38
C LYS A 350 5.09 -19.40 -14.76
N PRO A 351 3.82 -19.76 -15.02
CA PRO A 351 2.70 -19.15 -14.33
C PRO A 351 2.79 -19.47 -12.83
N SER A 352 2.73 -18.43 -12.00
CA SER A 352 2.72 -18.57 -10.55
C SER A 352 1.38 -19.18 -10.15
N LYS A 353 1.40 -20.39 -9.58
CA LYS A 353 0.17 -20.97 -8.98
C LYS A 353 -0.32 -20.01 -7.88
N PRO A 354 -1.63 -19.77 -7.76
CA PRO A 354 -2.17 -18.94 -6.68
C PRO A 354 -1.72 -19.53 -5.34
N ALA A 355 -0.83 -18.79 -4.66
CA ALA A 355 0.03 -19.36 -3.62
C ALA A 355 -0.69 -19.62 -2.30
N ASP A 356 -1.87 -19.05 -2.05
CA ASP A 356 -2.49 -19.09 -0.73
C ASP A 356 -4.02 -18.90 -0.80
N GLY A 357 -4.77 -20.00 -0.61
CA GLY A 357 -6.18 -19.94 -0.21
C GLY A 357 -7.05 -18.99 -1.05
N LEU A 358 -8.01 -18.29 -0.43
CA LEU A 358 -8.95 -17.36 -1.08
C LEU A 358 -8.39 -15.93 -1.28
N LEU A 359 -7.13 -15.67 -0.91
CA LEU A 359 -6.59 -14.31 -0.86
C LEU A 359 -5.72 -14.01 -2.09
N TYR A 360 -5.77 -12.76 -2.54
CA TYR A 360 -4.89 -12.21 -3.56
C TYR A 360 -3.64 -11.62 -2.90
N VAL A 361 -2.51 -12.26 -3.17
CA VAL A 361 -1.22 -11.87 -2.59
C VAL A 361 -0.60 -10.74 -3.40
N VAL A 362 -0.42 -9.58 -2.77
CA VAL A 362 0.05 -8.34 -3.40
C VAL A 362 1.56 -8.21 -3.24
N HIS A 363 2.26 -8.17 -4.37
CA HIS A 363 3.71 -7.95 -4.45
C HIS A 363 4.01 -6.53 -4.91
N LEU A 364 5.26 -6.10 -4.69
CA LEU A 364 5.78 -4.83 -5.25
C LEU A 364 5.60 -4.75 -6.76
N LYS A 365 5.81 -5.86 -7.49
CA LYS A 365 5.61 -5.91 -8.95
C LYS A 365 4.18 -5.60 -9.37
N HIS A 366 3.18 -5.96 -8.56
CA HIS A 366 1.78 -5.66 -8.84
C HIS A 366 1.52 -4.15 -8.73
N LEU A 367 2.08 -3.49 -7.71
CA LEU A 367 1.98 -2.02 -7.58
C LEU A 367 2.60 -1.31 -8.79
N LYS A 368 3.77 -1.77 -9.24
CA LYS A 368 4.44 -1.21 -10.43
C LYS A 368 3.64 -1.42 -11.72
N VAL A 369 3.02 -2.59 -11.91
CA VAL A 369 2.12 -2.86 -13.06
C VAL A 369 0.93 -1.91 -13.02
N LEU A 370 0.28 -1.77 -11.86
CA LEU A 370 -0.86 -0.87 -11.71
C LEU A 370 -0.46 0.59 -11.99
N ARG A 371 0.67 1.05 -11.46
CA ARG A 371 1.19 2.41 -11.72
C ARG A 371 1.43 2.64 -13.21
N ARG A 372 2.13 1.72 -13.89
CA ARG A 372 2.38 1.82 -15.34
C ARG A 372 1.09 1.82 -16.14
N ALA A 373 0.09 1.02 -15.75
CA ALA A 373 -1.21 1.01 -16.40
C ALA A 373 -1.90 2.37 -16.29
N LEU A 374 -1.94 2.97 -15.09
CA LEU A 374 -2.50 4.31 -14.84
C LEU A 374 -1.77 5.39 -15.63
N ASP A 375 -0.44 5.38 -15.59
CA ASP A 375 0.40 6.35 -16.31
C ASP A 375 0.28 6.23 -17.85
N SER A 376 -0.23 5.09 -18.33
CA SER A 376 -0.48 4.83 -19.75
C SER A 376 -1.94 5.09 -20.17
N MET A 377 -2.83 5.39 -19.23
CA MET A 377 -4.21 5.80 -19.56
C MET A 377 -4.16 7.14 -20.29
N SER A 378 -4.73 7.17 -21.50
CA SER A 378 -4.88 8.38 -22.28
C SER A 378 -6.35 8.61 -22.64
N TYR A 379 -6.76 9.86 -22.65
CA TYR A 379 -8.04 10.32 -23.16
C TYR A 379 -7.78 11.23 -24.35
N MET A 380 -8.29 10.88 -25.53
CA MET A 380 -8.09 11.65 -26.77
C MET A 380 -6.61 11.92 -27.11
N GLY A 381 -5.72 10.96 -26.83
CA GLY A 381 -4.27 11.10 -27.06
C GLY A 381 -3.53 11.95 -26.02
N TYR A 382 -4.22 12.53 -25.04
CA TYR A 382 -3.62 13.20 -23.89
C TYR A 382 -3.56 12.24 -22.71
N LYS A 383 -2.50 12.31 -21.90
CA LYS A 383 -2.49 11.57 -20.63
C LYS A 383 -3.70 12.03 -19.81
N MET A 384 -4.57 11.08 -19.44
CA MET A 384 -5.80 11.38 -18.69
C MET A 384 -5.45 11.96 -17.32
N PHE A 385 -4.30 11.56 -16.78
CA PHE A 385 -3.78 12.01 -15.49
C PHE A 385 -2.30 12.38 -15.59
N THR A 386 -1.85 13.29 -14.74
CA THR A 386 -0.42 13.55 -14.51
C THR A 386 0.26 12.27 -14.03
N GLN A 387 1.54 12.10 -14.34
CA GLN A 387 2.28 10.90 -13.92
C GLN A 387 2.20 10.74 -12.40
N THR A 388 1.90 9.52 -11.96
CA THR A 388 1.64 9.22 -10.55
C THR A 388 2.84 9.62 -9.67
N ILE A 389 4.07 9.47 -10.18
CA ILE A 389 5.32 9.87 -9.52
C ILE A 389 5.42 11.39 -9.34
N GLU A 390 5.04 12.17 -10.35
CA GLU A 390 5.14 13.64 -10.32
C GLU A 390 4.19 14.23 -9.26
N VAL A 391 2.96 13.69 -9.21
CA VAL A 391 1.99 14.01 -8.15
C VAL A 391 2.53 13.56 -6.79
N GLY A 392 3.13 12.36 -6.74
CA GLY A 392 3.87 11.79 -5.61
C GLY A 392 4.84 12.78 -4.97
N ARG A 393 5.80 13.28 -5.77
CA ARG A 393 6.83 14.21 -5.32
C ARG A 393 6.25 15.53 -4.84
N GLY A 394 5.30 16.09 -5.59
CA GLY A 394 4.68 17.36 -5.25
C GLY A 394 3.83 17.32 -3.97
N VAL A 395 3.24 16.18 -3.66
CA VAL A 395 2.38 15.98 -2.48
C VAL A 395 3.18 15.49 -1.28
N GLY A 396 4.08 14.53 -1.47
CA GLY A 396 4.81 13.84 -0.41
C GLY A 396 5.87 14.70 0.27
N ASP A 397 6.63 15.49 -0.49
CA ASP A 397 7.82 16.16 0.04
C ASP A 397 7.51 17.42 0.84
N ARG A 398 6.37 18.07 0.58
CA ARG A 398 6.00 19.34 1.25
C ARG A 398 5.11 19.18 2.47
N ARG A 399 4.55 17.99 2.71
CA ARG A 399 3.39 17.83 3.62
C ARG A 399 3.66 16.96 4.85
N SER A 400 4.87 16.45 4.96
CA SER A 400 5.19 15.37 5.90
C SER A 400 5.36 15.79 7.36
N THR A 401 5.83 16.99 7.69
CA THR A 401 6.30 17.22 9.08
C THR A 401 5.19 17.40 10.11
N LYS A 402 4.04 18.00 9.74
CA LYS A 402 2.98 18.37 10.70
C LYS A 402 1.75 17.45 10.69
N ASP A 403 1.57 16.65 9.63
CA ASP A 403 0.41 15.76 9.55
C ASP A 403 0.56 14.59 10.52
N TYR A 404 -0.54 14.23 11.18
CA TYR A 404 -0.62 13.01 11.99
C TYR A 404 -0.54 11.76 11.09
N PRO A 405 0.12 10.67 11.52
CA PRO A 405 0.84 10.49 12.79
C PRO A 405 2.20 11.21 12.83
N LEU A 406 2.55 11.82 13.96
CA LEU A 406 3.93 12.24 14.20
C LEU A 406 4.80 11.01 14.51
N VAL A 407 6.12 11.13 14.37
CA VAL A 407 7.06 10.03 14.66
C VAL A 407 6.86 9.49 16.08
N GLY A 408 6.65 10.37 17.06
CA GLY A 408 6.40 10.00 18.46
C GLY A 408 5.08 9.24 18.67
N ASP A 409 4.04 9.59 17.90
CA ASP A 409 2.70 9.01 18.05
C ASP A 409 2.54 7.72 17.22
N PHE A 410 3.39 7.51 16.22
CA PHE A 410 3.21 6.42 15.27
C PHE A 410 3.31 5.04 15.94
N ARG A 411 4.06 4.92 17.03
CA ARG A 411 4.09 3.71 17.85
C ARG A 411 2.72 3.38 18.43
N GLU A 412 2.02 4.37 18.98
CA GLU A 412 0.66 4.17 19.52
C GLU A 412 -0.32 3.79 18.41
N LEU A 413 -0.23 4.46 17.26
CA LEU A 413 -1.07 4.13 16.10
C LEU A 413 -0.83 2.69 15.66
N ARG A 414 0.44 2.26 15.51
CA ARG A 414 0.75 0.88 15.10
C ARG A 414 0.28 -0.15 16.13
N ASP A 415 0.43 0.12 17.42
CA ASP A 415 -0.14 -0.73 18.47
C ASP A 415 -1.66 -0.88 18.29
N TYR A 416 -2.37 0.23 18.08
CA TYR A 416 -3.82 0.23 17.85
C TYR A 416 -4.21 -0.59 16.62
N VAL A 417 -3.53 -0.38 15.48
CA VAL A 417 -3.77 -1.10 14.23
C VAL A 417 -3.57 -2.61 14.41
N MET A 418 -2.47 -3.02 15.04
CA MET A 418 -2.16 -4.43 15.24
C MET A 418 -3.20 -5.12 16.13
N ILE A 419 -3.64 -4.45 17.20
CA ILE A 419 -4.72 -4.96 18.05
C ILE A 419 -6.00 -5.13 17.23
N ARG A 420 -6.41 -4.09 16.48
CA ARG A 420 -7.60 -4.13 15.62
C ARG A 420 -7.56 -5.25 14.58
N THR A 421 -6.40 -5.51 13.98
CA THR A 421 -6.24 -6.62 13.02
C THR A 421 -6.38 -7.98 13.71
N LEU A 422 -5.76 -8.17 14.88
CA LEU A 422 -5.88 -9.41 15.65
C LEU A 422 -7.31 -9.68 16.12
N GLU A 423 -8.02 -8.62 16.46
CA GLU A 423 -9.45 -8.65 16.77
C GLU A 423 -10.25 -9.20 15.58
N LYS A 424 -10.11 -8.61 14.39
CA LYS A 424 -10.80 -9.06 13.18
C LYS A 424 -10.56 -10.55 12.88
N LEU A 425 -9.29 -10.99 12.90
CA LEU A 425 -8.91 -12.37 12.63
C LEU A 425 -9.55 -13.36 13.62
N ARG A 426 -9.61 -12.98 14.89
CA ARG A 426 -10.20 -13.82 15.94
C ARG A 426 -11.73 -13.84 15.87
N GLY A 427 -12.35 -12.72 15.50
CA GLY A 427 -13.78 -12.66 15.19
C GLY A 427 -14.11 -13.64 14.05
N ALA A 428 -13.42 -13.52 12.92
CA ALA A 428 -13.61 -14.38 11.74
C ALA A 428 -13.43 -15.87 12.06
N SER A 429 -12.39 -16.23 12.84
CA SER A 429 -12.12 -17.62 13.22
C SER A 429 -13.26 -18.26 14.05
N ARG A 430 -13.92 -17.46 14.92
CA ARG A 430 -15.06 -17.93 15.73
C ARG A 430 -16.30 -18.16 14.88
N PHE A 431 -16.59 -17.25 13.96
CA PHE A 431 -17.72 -17.41 13.05
C PHE A 431 -17.58 -18.68 12.22
N SER A 432 -16.39 -18.93 11.65
CA SER A 432 -16.14 -20.17 10.90
C SER A 432 -16.33 -21.43 11.75
N ALA A 433 -15.88 -21.42 13.01
CA ALA A 433 -16.05 -22.56 13.92
C ALA A 433 -17.51 -22.80 14.32
N GLN A 434 -18.30 -21.73 14.53
CA GLN A 434 -19.72 -21.84 14.85
C GLN A 434 -20.53 -22.39 13.66
N THR A 435 -20.28 -21.90 12.44
CA THR A 435 -20.99 -22.37 11.24
C THR A 435 -20.72 -23.86 10.98
N GLN A 436 -19.47 -24.30 11.14
CA GLN A 436 -19.12 -25.73 11.00
C GLN A 436 -19.73 -26.62 12.09
N GLY A 437 -19.90 -26.09 13.32
CA GLY A 437 -20.56 -26.82 14.40
C GLY A 437 -22.07 -27.00 14.21
N VAL A 438 -22.74 -26.05 13.56
CA VAL A 438 -24.18 -26.13 13.27
C VAL A 438 -24.47 -27.12 12.13
N GLU A 439 -23.62 -27.18 11.10
CA GLU A 439 -23.80 -28.14 9.99
C GLU A 439 -23.61 -29.60 10.44
N LEU A 440 -22.73 -29.86 11.40
CA LEU A 440 -22.55 -31.21 11.97
C LEU A 440 -23.65 -31.60 12.99
N GLY A 441 -24.36 -30.61 13.55
CA GLY A 441 -25.49 -30.86 14.46
C GLY A 441 -26.81 -31.17 13.74
N ASN A 442 -26.98 -30.69 12.50
CA ASN A 442 -28.22 -30.87 11.73
C ASN A 442 -28.23 -32.11 10.82
N SER A 443 -27.11 -32.84 10.69
CA SER A 443 -27.08 -34.12 9.95
C SER A 443 -27.59 -35.32 10.77
N GLY A 444 -28.04 -35.11 12.01
CA GLY A 444 -28.51 -36.17 12.92
C GLY A 444 -30.04 -36.36 13.01
N PHE A 445 -30.85 -35.56 12.30
CA PHE A 445 -32.31 -35.54 12.50
C PHE A 445 -33.16 -36.01 11.29
N SER A 446 -32.60 -36.86 10.42
CA SER A 446 -33.32 -37.47 9.29
C SER A 446 -33.24 -39.00 9.27
N ALA A 447 -33.42 -39.65 10.42
CA ALA A 447 -33.66 -41.08 10.49
C ALA A 447 -34.79 -41.37 11.50
N GLY A 448 -36.01 -41.56 10.98
CA GLY A 448 -37.12 -42.08 11.76
C GLY A 448 -38.43 -41.36 11.49
N LEU A 449 -39.06 -41.66 10.35
CA LEU A 449 -40.52 -41.64 10.15
C LEU A 449 -40.82 -42.31 8.79
N ARG A 450 -40.82 -43.64 8.79
CA ARG A 450 -41.65 -44.47 7.90
C ARG A 450 -42.33 -45.49 8.80
N GLY A 451 -43.58 -45.21 9.13
CA GLY A 451 -44.59 -46.20 9.47
C GLY A 451 -45.47 -46.40 8.24
#